data_AF-A0A0G4I0E5-F1
#
_entry.id   AF-A0A0G4I0E5-F1
#
_cell.length_a   1.000
_cell.length_b   1.000
_cell.length_c   1.000
_cell.angle_alpha   90.00
_cell.angle_beta   90.00
_cell.angle_gamma   90.00
#
_symmetry.space_group_name_H-M   'P 1'
#
loop_
_entity.id
_entity.type
_entity.pdbx_description
1 polymer ?
#
loop_
_entity_poly.entity_id
_entity_poly.type
_entity_poly.pdbx_seq_one_letter_code
_entity_poly.pdbx_strand_id
1 'polypeptide(L)'
;MQSTQTTTQPGGKKVTVRGQDASFQQLFARITQEIDDQQPANPVHFIVDFLCKHYPEHLHGFAEVWNIEPMLQAERDLLVQFLRHHKISSDIAQNFIDTGYDTLESLMTLNNDDLQTVKNMSGASWAPGHVVRLQQLIADMPSRIQTFRQDREALQSAANTRNFR
;
A
#
# COMPACT_ATOMS: atom_id res chain seq x y z
N MET A 1 35.35 -20.04 -25.69
CA MET A 1 36.77 -20.03 -25.28
C MET A 1 36.95 -18.85 -24.34
N GLN A 2 37.05 -19.07 -23.03
CA GLN A 2 37.22 -17.99 -22.05
C GLN A 2 38.71 -17.78 -21.79
N SER A 3 39.18 -16.55 -21.97
CA SER A 3 40.56 -16.15 -21.70
C SER A 3 40.69 -15.72 -20.25
N THR A 4 41.22 -16.59 -19.40
CA THR A 4 41.67 -16.23 -18.05
C THR A 4 43.03 -15.56 -18.15
N GLN A 5 43.14 -14.28 -17.77
CA GLN A 5 44.44 -13.64 -17.53
C GLN A 5 44.82 -13.79 -16.05
N THR A 6 45.88 -14.54 -15.81
CA THR A 6 46.54 -14.66 -14.50
C THR A 6 47.65 -13.62 -14.39
N THR A 7 47.48 -12.61 -13.54
CA THR A 7 48.58 -11.77 -13.07
C THR A 7 49.02 -12.26 -11.69
N THR A 8 50.29 -12.64 -11.57
CA THR A 8 50.88 -13.19 -10.35
C THR A 8 51.61 -12.07 -9.59
N GLN A 9 51.15 -11.76 -8.36
CA GLN A 9 51.95 -11.08 -7.35
C GLN A 9 52.45 -12.08 -6.30
N PRO A 10 53.66 -11.92 -5.73
CA PRO A 10 54.25 -12.87 -4.80
C PRO A 10 53.68 -12.65 -3.39
N GLY A 11 53.03 -13.69 -2.84
CA GLY A 11 52.49 -13.70 -1.46
C GLY A 11 50.97 -13.99 -1.34
N GLY A 12 50.31 -14.36 -2.45
CA GLY A 12 48.85 -14.38 -2.56
C GLY A 12 48.12 -15.49 -1.78
N LYS A 13 47.37 -15.10 -0.74
CA LYS A 13 46.04 -15.69 -0.55
C LYS A 13 45.28 -15.46 -1.86
N LYS A 14 44.83 -16.54 -2.52
CA LYS A 14 43.97 -16.46 -3.70
C LYS A 14 42.66 -15.79 -3.30
N VAL A 15 42.58 -14.47 -3.42
CA VAL A 15 41.30 -13.79 -3.50
C VAL A 15 40.85 -13.99 -4.93
N THR A 16 40.06 -15.04 -5.14
CA THR A 16 39.30 -15.20 -6.37
C THR A 16 38.31 -14.05 -6.44
N VAL A 17 38.66 -12.97 -7.14
CA VAL A 17 37.67 -11.98 -7.57
C VAL A 17 36.79 -12.71 -8.59
N ARG A 18 35.67 -13.25 -8.11
CA ARG A 18 34.62 -13.81 -8.98
C ARG A 18 34.24 -12.72 -9.98
N GLY A 19 34.18 -13.10 -11.26
CA GLY A 19 33.65 -12.24 -12.31
C GLY A 19 32.30 -11.67 -11.84
N GLN A 20 32.14 -10.36 -11.95
CA GLN A 20 30.94 -9.65 -11.52
C GLN A 20 29.70 -10.33 -12.12
N ASP A 21 28.74 -10.69 -11.28
CA ASP A 21 27.50 -11.32 -11.70
C ASP A 21 26.75 -10.38 -12.66
N ALA A 22 26.50 -10.81 -13.90
CA ALA A 22 25.86 -9.97 -14.93
C ALA A 22 24.51 -9.41 -14.49
N SER A 23 23.78 -10.13 -13.63
CA SER A 23 22.53 -9.68 -13.01
C SER A 23 22.72 -8.47 -12.09
N PHE A 24 23.81 -8.45 -11.31
CA PHE A 24 24.14 -7.33 -10.44
C PHE A 24 24.49 -6.07 -11.24
N GLN A 25 25.24 -6.22 -12.34
CA GLN A 25 25.56 -5.12 -13.24
C GLN A 25 24.29 -4.52 -13.88
N GLN A 26 23.34 -5.36 -14.28
CA GLN A 26 22.05 -4.91 -14.84
C GLN A 26 21.21 -4.16 -13.82
N LEU A 27 21.14 -4.66 -12.57
CA LEU A 27 20.45 -3.96 -11.48
C LEU A 27 21.05 -2.58 -11.23
N PHE A 28 22.38 -2.50 -11.12
CA PHE A 28 23.07 -1.23 -10.92
C PHE A 28 22.83 -0.26 -12.07
N ALA A 29 22.97 -0.72 -13.32
CA ALA A 29 22.72 0.11 -14.49
C ALA A 29 21.30 0.70 -14.49
N ARG A 30 20.30 -0.12 -14.11
CA ARG A 30 18.91 0.31 -14.01
C ARG A 30 18.70 1.35 -12.90
N ILE A 31 19.25 1.12 -11.71
CA ILE A 31 19.13 2.06 -10.59
C ILE A 31 19.80 3.40 -10.95
N THR A 32 20.99 3.36 -11.56
CA THR A 32 21.70 4.57 -12.00
C THR A 32 20.87 5.35 -13.01
N GLN A 33 20.32 4.67 -14.03
CA GLN A 33 19.47 5.32 -15.02
C GLN A 33 18.25 6.01 -14.36
N GLU A 34 17.58 5.34 -13.43
CA GLU A 34 16.41 5.91 -12.73
C GLU A 34 16.77 7.11 -11.83
N ILE A 35 17.96 7.10 -11.21
CA ILE A 35 18.46 8.25 -10.45
C ILE A 35 18.75 9.43 -11.39
N ASP A 36 19.37 9.17 -12.54
CA ASP A 36 19.69 10.21 -13.53
C ASP A 36 18.41 10.83 -14.13
N ASP A 37 17.39 9.99 -14.38
CA ASP A 37 16.10 10.41 -14.93
C ASP A 37 15.27 11.21 -13.92
N GLN A 38 15.20 10.77 -12.66
CA GLN A 38 14.33 11.38 -11.64
C GLN A 38 15.01 12.47 -10.81
N GLN A 39 16.35 12.49 -10.79
CA GLN A 39 17.17 13.39 -9.98
C GLN A 39 16.68 13.54 -8.53
N PRO A 40 16.57 12.43 -7.77
CA PRO A 40 16.02 12.46 -6.42
C PRO A 40 16.92 13.28 -5.49
N ALA A 41 16.30 14.11 -4.64
CA ALA A 41 17.02 14.91 -3.64
C ALA A 41 17.83 14.04 -2.65
N ASN A 42 17.38 12.80 -2.41
CA ASN A 42 18.09 11.81 -1.60
C ASN A 42 18.21 10.49 -2.37
N PRO A 43 19.36 10.25 -3.04
CA PRO A 43 19.59 9.01 -3.79
C PRO A 43 19.55 7.75 -2.92
N VAL A 44 19.93 7.81 -1.65
CA VAL A 44 19.90 6.63 -0.76
C VAL A 44 18.45 6.23 -0.47
N HIS A 45 17.62 7.19 -0.09
CA HIS A 45 16.18 6.94 0.13
C HIS A 45 15.52 6.40 -1.14
N PHE A 46 15.85 6.99 -2.29
CA PHE A 46 15.36 6.54 -3.59
C PHE A 46 15.74 5.08 -3.88
N ILE A 47 16.99 4.68 -3.62
CA ILE A 47 17.43 3.29 -3.82
C ILE A 47 16.60 2.34 -2.95
N VAL A 48 16.36 2.70 -1.68
CA VAL A 48 15.56 1.87 -0.77
C VAL A 48 14.11 1.77 -1.27
N ASP A 49 13.48 2.89 -1.65
CA ASP A 49 12.13 2.92 -2.24
C ASP A 49 12.07 2.05 -3.50
N PHE A 50 13.03 2.22 -4.40
CA PHE A 50 13.11 1.50 -5.65
C PHE A 50 13.20 -0.01 -5.43
N LEU A 51 14.06 -0.44 -4.50
CA LEU A 51 14.19 -1.84 -4.13
C LEU A 51 12.91 -2.39 -3.50
N CYS A 52 12.27 -1.65 -2.60
CA CYS A 52 11.01 -2.05 -1.99
C CYS A 52 9.88 -2.17 -3.00
N LYS A 53 9.85 -1.28 -4.01
CA LYS A 53 8.81 -1.28 -5.06
C LYS A 53 8.99 -2.38 -6.09
N HIS A 54 10.23 -2.65 -6.51
CA HIS A 54 10.50 -3.52 -7.65
C HIS A 54 11.00 -4.92 -7.27
N TYR A 55 11.52 -5.08 -6.05
CA TYR A 55 12.09 -6.33 -5.55
C TYR A 55 11.60 -6.69 -4.13
N PRO A 56 10.29 -6.54 -3.80
CA PRO A 56 9.79 -6.74 -2.44
C PRO A 56 10.05 -8.16 -1.90
N GLU A 57 9.94 -9.18 -2.75
CA GLU A 57 10.14 -10.59 -2.40
C GLU A 57 11.59 -10.89 -1.94
N HIS A 58 12.55 -10.10 -2.39
CA HIS A 58 13.96 -10.24 -2.02
C HIS A 58 14.30 -9.56 -0.69
N LEU A 59 13.36 -8.82 -0.10
CA LEU A 59 13.55 -8.03 1.09
C LEU A 59 12.89 -8.64 2.34
N HIS A 60 12.31 -9.85 2.23
CA HIS A 60 11.81 -10.64 3.34
C HIS A 60 10.93 -9.85 4.34
N GLY A 61 9.97 -9.08 3.84
CA GLY A 61 9.03 -8.28 4.65
C GLY A 61 9.52 -6.86 4.99
N PHE A 62 10.79 -6.52 4.75
CA PHE A 62 11.25 -5.13 4.93
C PHE A 62 10.49 -4.14 4.03
N ALA A 63 10.12 -4.55 2.82
CA ALA A 63 9.31 -3.73 1.92
C ALA A 63 7.94 -3.36 2.53
N GLU A 64 7.33 -4.24 3.32
CA GLU A 64 6.06 -3.96 4.02
C GLU A 64 6.26 -2.93 5.13
N VAL A 65 7.32 -3.11 5.94
CA VAL A 65 7.67 -2.16 7.01
C VAL A 65 7.99 -0.78 6.45
N TRP A 66 8.76 -0.74 5.35
CA TRP A 66 9.15 0.50 4.69
C TRP A 66 7.94 1.26 4.12
N ASN A 67 6.96 0.53 3.57
CA ASN A 67 5.77 1.12 2.94
C ASN A 67 4.54 1.13 3.85
N ILE A 68 4.70 0.94 5.16
CA ILE A 68 3.55 0.78 6.07
C ILE A 68 2.64 2.02 6.07
N GLU A 69 3.22 3.22 6.07
CA GLU A 69 2.43 4.46 6.13
C GLU A 69 1.60 4.68 4.85
N PRO A 70 2.17 4.58 3.62
CA PRO A 70 1.37 4.57 2.39
C PRO A 70 0.29 3.48 2.35
N MET A 71 0.57 2.29 2.88
CA MET A 71 -0.39 1.19 2.90
C MET A 71 -1.56 1.49 3.86
N LEU A 72 -1.28 1.99 5.06
CA LEU A 72 -2.30 2.42 6.01
C LEU A 72 -3.16 3.56 5.44
N GLN A 73 -2.54 4.51 4.72
CA GLN A 73 -3.28 5.57 4.07
C GLN A 73 -4.21 5.04 2.96
N ALA A 74 -3.75 4.05 2.18
CA ALA A 74 -4.59 3.41 1.16
C ALA A 74 -5.81 2.70 1.76
N GLU A 75 -5.66 2.04 2.93
CA GLU A 75 -6.77 1.44 3.67
C GLU A 75 -7.79 2.49 4.15
N ARG A 76 -7.30 3.62 4.69
CA ARG A 76 -8.16 4.75 5.10
C ARG A 76 -8.93 5.32 3.91
N ASP A 77 -8.25 5.53 2.79
CA ASP A 77 -8.88 6.02 1.57
C ASP A 77 -9.94 5.04 1.05
N LEU A 78 -9.69 3.73 1.16
CA LEU A 78 -10.65 2.69 0.79
C LEU A 78 -11.89 2.71 1.69
N LEU A 79 -11.71 2.89 3.00
CA LEU A 79 -12.80 3.05 3.95
C LEU A 79 -13.65 4.29 3.65
N VAL A 80 -13.03 5.43 3.38
CA VAL A 80 -13.74 6.67 2.99
C VAL A 80 -14.55 6.44 1.71
N GLN A 81 -13.99 5.73 0.74
CA GLN A 81 -14.70 5.38 -0.50
C GLN A 81 -15.88 4.45 -0.24
N PHE A 82 -15.75 3.46 0.63
CA PHE A 82 -16.84 2.56 1.04
C PHE A 82 -17.98 3.34 1.71
N LEU A 83 -17.67 4.18 2.69
CA LEU A 83 -18.67 4.99 3.37
C LEU A 83 -19.37 5.98 2.41
N ARG A 84 -18.60 6.58 1.49
CA ARG A 84 -19.15 7.44 0.43
C ARG A 84 -20.09 6.69 -0.50
N HIS A 85 -19.77 5.45 -0.88
CA HIS A 85 -20.65 4.59 -1.67
C HIS A 85 -22.01 4.39 -0.99
N HIS A 86 -22.03 4.36 0.35
CA HIS A 86 -23.24 4.31 1.17
C HIS A 86 -23.80 5.69 1.58
N LYS A 87 -23.40 6.77 0.89
CA LYS A 87 -23.89 8.15 1.14
C LYS A 87 -23.64 8.64 2.58
N ILE A 88 -22.47 8.29 3.11
CA ILE A 88 -21.91 8.84 4.34
C ILE A 88 -20.82 9.85 3.96
N SER A 89 -20.79 11.00 4.63
CA SER A 89 -19.83 12.06 4.32
C SER A 89 -18.42 11.70 4.78
N SER A 90 -17.42 12.34 4.16
CA SER A 90 -16.02 12.19 4.56
C SER A 90 -15.78 12.66 6.01
N ASP A 91 -16.50 13.67 6.49
CA ASP A 91 -16.40 14.10 7.90
C ASP A 91 -16.83 13.01 8.88
N ILE A 92 -17.90 12.26 8.54
CA ILE A 92 -18.33 11.14 9.37
C ILE A 92 -17.33 9.99 9.26
N ALA A 93 -16.79 9.74 8.06
CA ALA A 93 -15.74 8.73 7.86
C ALA A 93 -14.50 9.01 8.70
N GLN A 94 -14.10 10.28 8.82
CA GLN A 94 -12.96 10.68 9.64
C GLN A 94 -13.16 10.32 11.11
N ASN A 95 -14.37 10.46 11.65
CA ASN A 95 -14.66 10.06 13.03
C ASN A 95 -14.40 8.58 13.29
N PHE A 96 -14.66 7.71 12.32
CA PHE A 96 -14.36 6.28 12.42
C PHE A 96 -12.85 6.04 12.45
N ILE A 97 -12.11 6.70 11.53
CA ILE A 97 -10.64 6.62 11.47
C ILE A 97 -10.01 7.09 12.78
N ASP A 98 -10.44 8.24 13.30
CA ASP A 98 -9.92 8.84 14.53
C ASP A 98 -10.25 7.98 15.78
N THR A 99 -11.26 7.11 15.69
CA THR A 99 -11.62 6.17 16.75
C THR A 99 -10.95 4.79 16.59
N GLY A 100 -10.10 4.61 15.56
CA GLY A 100 -9.38 3.35 15.31
C GLY A 100 -10.08 2.37 14.36
N TYR A 101 -11.20 2.78 13.75
CA TYR A 101 -11.85 2.05 12.66
C TYR A 101 -11.33 2.57 11.33
N ASP A 102 -10.05 2.37 11.04
CA ASP A 102 -9.34 2.94 9.91
C ASP A 102 -9.10 1.97 8.73
N THR A 103 -9.66 0.77 8.80
CA THR A 103 -9.64 -0.25 7.72
C THR A 103 -11.03 -0.85 7.54
N LEU A 104 -11.32 -1.48 6.40
CA LEU A 104 -12.58 -2.20 6.21
C LEU A 104 -12.73 -3.38 7.18
N GLU A 105 -11.60 -4.00 7.56
CA GLU A 105 -11.56 -5.12 8.50
C GLU A 105 -11.94 -4.69 9.92
N SER A 106 -11.36 -3.59 10.42
CA SER A 106 -11.76 -3.05 11.73
C SER A 106 -13.21 -2.58 11.71
N LEU A 107 -13.68 -2.00 10.60
CA LEU A 107 -15.07 -1.58 10.43
C LEU A 107 -16.04 -2.76 10.61
N MET A 108 -15.74 -3.96 10.10
CA MET A 108 -16.59 -5.16 10.26
C MET A 108 -16.85 -5.56 11.72
N THR A 109 -16.02 -5.11 12.65
CA THR A 109 -16.19 -5.41 14.08
C THR A 109 -17.18 -4.48 14.77
N LEU A 110 -17.61 -3.39 14.09
CA LEU A 110 -18.55 -2.41 14.63
C LEU A 110 -19.89 -3.05 14.97
N ASN A 111 -20.37 -2.70 16.16
CA ASN A 111 -21.76 -2.90 16.56
C ASN A 111 -22.44 -1.55 16.87
N ASN A 112 -23.69 -1.61 17.32
CA ASN A 112 -24.47 -0.39 17.62
C ASN A 112 -23.94 0.38 18.84
N ASP A 113 -23.32 -0.30 19.80
CA ASP A 113 -22.74 0.34 20.99
C ASP A 113 -21.45 1.08 20.60
N ASP A 114 -20.63 0.49 19.73
CA ASP A 114 -19.45 1.16 19.17
C ASP A 114 -19.82 2.41 18.38
N LEU A 115 -20.95 2.40 17.66
CA LEU A 115 -21.43 3.58 16.94
C LEU A 115 -21.70 4.77 17.87
N GLN A 116 -22.21 4.51 19.08
CA GLN A 116 -22.38 5.55 20.09
C GLN A 116 -21.02 6.02 20.62
N THR A 117 -20.08 5.09 20.83
CA THR A 117 -18.71 5.43 21.24
C THR A 117 -18.02 6.34 20.22
N VAL A 118 -18.05 6.00 18.92
CA VAL A 118 -17.50 6.82 17.83
C VAL A 118 -18.15 8.21 17.84
N LYS A 119 -19.48 8.29 17.95
CA LYS A 119 -20.19 9.57 18.00
C LYS A 119 -19.75 10.40 19.21
N ASN A 120 -19.66 9.80 20.39
CA ASN A 120 -19.28 10.50 21.63
C ASN A 120 -17.83 10.98 21.59
N MET A 121 -16.90 10.16 21.07
CA MET A 121 -15.49 10.51 20.94
C MET A 121 -15.24 11.60 19.90
N SER A 122 -16.02 11.61 18.81
CA SER A 122 -15.89 12.64 17.77
C SER A 122 -16.31 14.04 18.21
N GLY A 123 -17.10 14.18 19.29
CA GLY A 123 -17.74 15.44 19.66
C GLY A 123 -18.75 15.97 18.63
N ALA A 124 -19.05 15.19 17.58
CA ALA A 124 -19.87 15.63 16.46
C ALA A 124 -21.36 15.38 16.71
N SER A 125 -22.20 16.37 16.35
CA SER A 125 -23.65 16.21 16.35
C SER A 125 -24.12 15.62 15.01
N TRP A 126 -24.22 14.29 14.95
CA TRP A 126 -24.77 13.62 13.78
C TRP A 126 -26.30 13.77 13.73
N ALA A 127 -26.81 14.25 12.59
CA ALA A 127 -28.23 14.33 12.34
C ALA A 127 -28.90 12.93 12.46
N PRO A 128 -30.16 12.84 12.90
CA PRO A 128 -30.85 11.55 13.09
C PRO A 128 -30.83 10.65 11.86
N GLY A 129 -30.96 11.22 10.66
CA GLY A 129 -30.91 10.46 9.41
C GLY A 129 -29.55 9.83 9.12
N HIS A 130 -28.44 10.44 9.55
CA HIS A 130 -27.11 9.84 9.44
C HIS A 130 -26.97 8.66 10.40
N VAL A 131 -27.46 8.81 11.62
CA VAL A 131 -27.45 7.73 12.63
C VAL A 131 -28.22 6.52 12.12
N VAL A 132 -29.45 6.71 11.63
CA VAL A 132 -30.27 5.61 11.08
C VAL A 132 -29.57 4.91 9.91
N ARG A 133 -28.96 5.67 8.99
CA ARG A 133 -28.23 5.09 7.86
C ARG A 133 -27.04 4.25 8.30
N LEU A 134 -26.28 4.73 9.28
CA LEU A 134 -25.15 3.99 9.85
C LEU A 134 -25.62 2.71 10.56
N GLN A 135 -26.71 2.77 11.32
CA GLN A 135 -27.29 1.58 11.95
C GLN A 135 -27.72 0.53 10.91
N GLN A 136 -28.36 0.95 9.82
CA GLN A 136 -28.73 0.06 8.71
C GLN A 136 -27.52 -0.49 7.94
N LEU A 137 -26.47 0.31 7.83
CA LEU A 137 -25.19 -0.11 7.22
C LEU A 137 -24.54 -1.20 8.07
N ILE A 138 -24.42 -0.98 9.38
CA ILE A 138 -23.77 -1.89 10.33
C ILE A 138 -24.52 -3.22 10.48
N ALA A 139 -25.85 -3.21 10.41
CA ALA A 139 -26.67 -4.42 10.54
C ALA A 139 -26.32 -5.54 9.55
N ASP A 140 -25.68 -5.22 8.42
CA ASP A 140 -25.24 -6.19 7.41
C ASP A 140 -23.90 -5.79 6.80
N MET A 141 -22.95 -5.41 7.65
CA MET A 141 -21.67 -4.88 7.18
C MET A 141 -20.85 -5.85 6.31
N PRO A 142 -20.72 -7.15 6.66
CA PRO A 142 -19.93 -8.09 5.87
C PRO A 142 -20.43 -8.18 4.41
N SER A 143 -21.74 -8.30 4.20
CA SER A 143 -22.33 -8.40 2.85
C SER A 143 -22.12 -7.12 2.05
N ARG A 144 -22.20 -5.95 2.71
CA ARG A 144 -22.00 -4.64 2.06
C ARG A 144 -20.55 -4.43 1.63
N ILE A 145 -19.59 -4.80 2.48
CA ILE A 145 -18.17 -4.74 2.13
C ILE A 145 -17.86 -5.71 0.99
N GLN A 146 -18.41 -6.92 1.02
CA GLN A 146 -18.24 -7.88 -0.07
C GLN A 146 -18.78 -7.35 -1.40
N THR A 147 -19.99 -6.78 -1.38
CA THR A 147 -20.60 -6.17 -2.58
C THR A 147 -19.74 -5.03 -3.10
N PHE A 148 -19.26 -4.16 -2.20
CA PHE A 148 -18.38 -3.05 -2.58
C PHE A 148 -17.08 -3.52 -3.24
N ARG A 149 -16.44 -4.59 -2.72
CA ARG A 149 -15.23 -5.17 -3.32
C ARG A 149 -15.52 -5.69 -4.73
N GLN A 150 -16.62 -6.42 -4.91
CA GLN A 150 -17.04 -6.95 -6.22
C GLN A 150 -17.32 -5.84 -7.24
N ASP A 151 -18.03 -4.79 -6.83
CA ASP A 151 -18.34 -3.64 -7.70
C ASP A 151 -17.05 -2.93 -8.18
N ARG A 152 -16.06 -2.79 -7.28
CA ARG A 152 -14.76 -2.19 -7.64
C ARG A 152 -13.98 -3.04 -8.62
N GLU A 153 -13.89 -4.35 -8.39
CA GLU A 153 -13.20 -5.28 -9.28
C GLU A 153 -13.83 -5.27 -10.69
N ALA A 154 -15.17 -5.23 -10.76
CA ALA A 154 -15.89 -5.12 -12.03
C ALA A 154 -15.57 -3.80 -12.77
N LEU A 155 -15.53 -2.67 -12.06
CA LEU A 155 -15.19 -1.37 -12.63
C LEU A 155 -13.73 -1.30 -13.12
N GLN A 156 -12.78 -1.86 -12.35
CA GLN A 156 -11.37 -1.92 -12.74
C GLN A 156 -11.17 -2.80 -13.99
N SER A 157 -11.85 -3.94 -14.05
CA SER A 157 -11.82 -4.84 -15.21
C SER A 157 -12.40 -4.18 -16.47
N ALA A 158 -13.51 -3.44 -16.33
CA ALA A 158 -14.12 -2.70 -17.42
C ALA A 158 -13.24 -1.55 -17.93
N ALA A 159 -12.56 -0.82 -17.02
CA ALA A 159 -11.64 0.26 -17.36
C ALA A 159 -10.42 -0.26 -18.13
N ASN A 160 -9.83 -1.36 -17.69
CA ASN A 160 -8.71 -1.99 -18.39
C ASN A 160 -9.10 -2.42 -19.80
N THR A 161 -10.29 -3.01 -19.99
CA THR A 161 -10.78 -3.45 -21.31
C THR A 161 -10.95 -2.28 -22.30
N ARG A 162 -11.25 -1.07 -21.81
CA ARG A 162 -11.36 0.14 -22.66
C ARG A 162 -10.01 0.72 -23.07
N ASN A 163 -8.97 0.58 -22.25
CA ASN A 163 -7.64 1.09 -22.57
C ASN A 163 -6.89 0.27 -23.65
N PHE A 164 -7.41 -0.92 -24.00
CA PHE A 164 -6.86 -1.80 -25.04
C PHE A 164 -7.68 -1.81 -26.35
N ARG A 165 -8.66 -0.92 -26.50
CA ARG A 165 -9.45 -0.76 -27.73
C ARG A 165 -9.13 0.55 -28.45
#